data_AF-A0A8H7IDS1-F1
#
_entry.id   AF-A0A8H7IDS1-F1
#
_cell.length_a   1.000
_cell.length_b   1.000
_cell.length_c   1.000
_cell.angle_alpha   90.00
_cell.angle_beta   90.00
_cell.angle_gamma   90.00
#
_symmetry.space_group_name_H-M   'P 1'
#
loop_
_entity.id
_entity.type
_entity.pdbx_description
1 polymer ?
#
loop_
_entity_poly.entity_id
_entity_poly.type
_entity_poly.pdbx_seq_one_letter_code
_entity_poly.pdbx_strand_id
1 'polypeptide(L)'
;MYQTRTEALQHKIKELEAQIQGLEDQNLDLSSRQRADGNPLRPSPGLSYGSSCSPVSQVPITPPVATDSTEGAISHSIHDLPSVSSFAIGVTAKSLGVFAERRVQCCFELDLETVLRGLEPGSAHLLYLHYTTRCSLLSPAGGSCPHQPGNSVRNGTRLASAAFAYQHELAEAINVWWKCCGVDMAGSALNGLPASISPEEITTVWPHLLSEFELSQTISDDHYSVASLFDPEFTHVATDVSQDNVRCLLSKACILMISSAKLETERLSGFYDPDEWWMRFERVDRAVNRFMETMPPVYVGRNNEELSYLVIVHSGIYCAQIQLHSALAECEIRQAAQDGQLNDFLGGVSYMRCTEACRAAALAAALVLHMDMSNMLLFIGIAWVSVSDKLIKDIPRLRRAGKITQGREKEHQLAIIEKCMQRSAAAYPVFGLQLKQIRLLKEQQIFESHQALPRVG
;
A
#
# COMPACT_ATOMS: atom_id res chain seq x y z
N MET A 1 -23.83 -25.33 -38.85
CA MET A 1 -24.57 -25.26 -37.57
C MET A 1 -23.72 -24.44 -36.61
N TYR A 2 -24.20 -23.27 -36.19
CA TYR A 2 -23.51 -22.47 -35.17
C TYR A 2 -23.79 -23.11 -33.82
N GLN A 3 -22.83 -23.86 -33.31
CA GLN A 3 -22.84 -24.31 -31.92
C GLN A 3 -22.83 -23.06 -31.05
N THR A 4 -23.82 -22.94 -30.18
CA THR A 4 -23.98 -21.71 -29.38
C THR A 4 -22.81 -21.61 -28.40
N ARG A 5 -22.32 -20.39 -28.14
CA ARG A 5 -21.23 -20.13 -27.19
C ARG A 5 -21.47 -20.81 -25.82
N THR A 6 -22.73 -20.96 -25.43
CA THR A 6 -23.17 -21.67 -24.23
C THR A 6 -22.85 -23.17 -24.25
N GLU A 7 -23.06 -23.85 -25.38
CA GLU A 7 -22.74 -25.29 -25.53
C GLU A 7 -21.23 -25.53 -25.49
N ALA A 8 -20.44 -24.62 -26.07
CA ALA A 8 -18.97 -24.69 -26.00
C ALA A 8 -18.47 -24.54 -24.56
N LEU A 9 -19.07 -23.63 -23.77
CA LEU A 9 -18.74 -23.46 -22.37
C LEU A 9 -19.16 -24.66 -21.52
N GLN A 10 -20.35 -25.24 -21.75
CA GLN A 10 -20.79 -26.45 -21.04
C GLN A 10 -19.89 -27.65 -21.33
N HIS A 11 -19.40 -27.79 -22.56
CA HIS A 11 -18.43 -28.82 -22.91
C HIS A 11 -17.09 -28.60 -22.17
N LYS A 12 -16.62 -27.34 -22.10
CA LYS A 12 -15.38 -27.00 -21.39
C LYS A 12 -15.47 -27.26 -19.89
N ILE A 13 -16.62 -26.98 -19.27
CA ILE A 13 -16.88 -27.27 -17.85
C ILE A 13 -16.79 -28.78 -17.59
N LYS A 14 -17.47 -29.61 -18.39
CA LYS A 14 -17.41 -31.07 -18.25
C LYS A 14 -16.01 -31.65 -18.45
N GLU A 15 -15.24 -31.07 -19.38
CA GLU A 15 -13.84 -31.47 -19.62
C GLU A 15 -12.97 -31.19 -18.38
N LEU A 16 -13.14 -30.03 -17.74
CA LEU A 16 -12.39 -29.66 -16.54
C LEU A 16 -12.80 -30.49 -15.33
N GLU A 17 -14.09 -30.79 -15.15
CA GLU A 17 -14.59 -31.68 -14.10
C GLU A 17 -13.95 -33.09 -14.20
N ALA A 18 -13.82 -33.62 -15.42
CA ALA A 18 -13.16 -34.91 -15.64
C ALA A 18 -11.65 -34.87 -15.33
N GLN A 19 -10.98 -33.75 -15.58
CA GLN A 19 -9.55 -33.58 -15.25
C GLN A 19 -9.33 -33.51 -13.73
N ILE A 20 -10.21 -32.82 -13.00
CA ILE A 20 -10.15 -32.74 -11.54
C ILE A 20 -10.33 -34.13 -10.93
N GLN A 21 -11.34 -34.88 -11.38
CA GLN A 21 -11.59 -36.23 -10.88
C GLN A 21 -10.38 -37.16 -11.10
N GLY A 22 -9.73 -37.06 -12.27
CA GLY A 22 -8.54 -37.85 -12.58
C GLY A 22 -7.33 -37.50 -11.70
N LEU A 23 -7.20 -36.25 -11.26
CA LEU A 23 -6.14 -35.83 -10.33
C LEU A 23 -6.40 -36.31 -8.91
N GLU A 24 -7.66 -36.34 -8.47
CA GLU A 24 -8.05 -36.87 -7.17
C GLU A 24 -7.75 -38.38 -7.07
N ASP A 25 -8.07 -39.14 -8.12
CA ASP A 25 -7.78 -40.57 -8.20
C ASP A 25 -6.26 -40.85 -8.16
N GLN A 26 -5.44 -40.03 -8.85
CA GLN A 26 -3.98 -40.15 -8.81
C GLN A 26 -3.37 -39.81 -7.44
N ASN A 27 -3.98 -38.88 -6.70
CA ASN A 27 -3.48 -38.46 -5.39
C ASN A 27 -3.74 -39.52 -4.31
N LEU A 28 -4.81 -40.30 -4.44
CA LEU A 28 -5.10 -41.44 -3.57
C LEU A 28 -4.05 -42.55 -3.70
N ASP A 29 -3.53 -42.80 -4.90
CA ASP A 29 -2.48 -43.80 -5.13
C ASP A 29 -1.12 -43.37 -4.56
N LEU A 30 -0.77 -42.08 -4.64
CA LEU A 30 0.48 -41.55 -4.08
C LEU A 30 0.51 -41.60 -2.55
N SER A 31 -0.64 -41.43 -1.89
CA SER A 31 -0.74 -41.55 -0.43
C SER A 31 -0.47 -42.97 0.08
N SER A 32 -0.61 -44.01 -0.77
CA SER A 32 -0.34 -45.40 -0.37
C SER A 32 1.16 -45.76 -0.38
N ARG A 33 1.96 -45.08 -1.22
CA ARG A 33 3.40 -45.37 -1.39
C ARG A 33 4.32 -44.68 -0.40
N GLN A 34 3.87 -43.66 0.32
CA GLN A 34 4.70 -42.88 1.25
C GLN A 34 4.88 -43.47 2.66
N ARG A 35 4.31 -44.66 2.94
CA ARG A 35 4.46 -45.33 4.27
C ARG A 35 5.62 -46.31 4.39
N ALA A 36 6.43 -46.50 3.35
CA ALA A 36 7.53 -47.46 3.37
C ALA A 36 8.80 -46.87 2.78
N ASP A 37 9.41 -45.90 3.47
CA ASP A 37 10.87 -45.76 3.48
C ASP A 37 11.29 -44.79 4.58
N GLY A 38 11.84 -45.35 5.66
CA GLY A 38 12.53 -44.59 6.69
C GLY A 38 13.99 -44.42 6.30
N ASN A 39 14.43 -43.17 6.14
CA ASN A 39 15.85 -42.84 6.07
C ASN A 39 16.14 -41.57 6.89
N PRO A 40 17.28 -41.51 7.62
CA PRO A 40 17.51 -40.50 8.66
C PRO A 40 17.98 -39.16 8.10
N LEU A 41 17.51 -38.11 8.77
CA LEU A 41 17.66 -36.69 8.48
C LEU A 41 19.12 -36.20 8.48
N ARG A 42 19.42 -35.37 7.49
CA ARG A 42 20.63 -34.55 7.38
C ARG A 42 20.28 -33.10 7.82
N PRO A 43 21.03 -32.46 8.73
CA PRO A 43 20.70 -31.12 9.19
C PRO A 43 21.15 -30.06 8.17
N SER A 44 20.27 -29.10 7.89
CA SER A 44 20.60 -27.88 7.14
C SER A 44 21.01 -26.74 8.10
N PRO A 45 21.79 -25.74 7.62
CA PRO A 45 22.55 -24.83 8.47
C PRO A 45 21.69 -23.67 8.99
N GLY A 46 21.89 -23.34 10.27
CA GLY A 46 21.20 -22.26 10.96
C GLY A 46 21.71 -20.87 10.58
N LEU A 47 20.76 -19.94 10.41
CA LEU A 47 21.00 -18.51 10.39
C LEU A 47 20.81 -17.97 11.81
N SER A 48 21.89 -17.47 12.40
CA SER A 48 21.90 -16.77 13.68
C SER A 48 21.69 -15.28 13.42
N TYR A 49 20.58 -14.72 13.89
CA TYR A 49 20.39 -13.28 14.02
C TYR A 49 20.18 -12.95 15.49
N GLY A 50 21.20 -12.35 16.11
CA GLY A 50 21.07 -11.67 17.39
C GLY A 50 20.44 -10.30 17.16
N SER A 51 19.25 -10.08 17.71
CA SER A 51 18.64 -8.75 17.79
C SER A 51 18.17 -8.52 19.22
N SER A 52 18.79 -7.53 19.87
CA SER A 52 18.50 -7.09 21.22
C SER A 52 17.82 -5.73 21.15
N CYS A 53 16.51 -5.70 21.40
CA CYS A 53 15.78 -4.47 21.69
C CYS A 53 14.84 -4.73 22.88
N SER A 54 15.09 -4.03 23.98
CA SER A 54 14.23 -4.02 25.18
C SER A 54 13.03 -3.09 24.99
N PRO A 55 11.84 -3.41 25.54
CA PRO A 55 10.65 -2.57 25.39
C PRO A 55 10.52 -1.54 26.52
N VAL A 56 10.17 -0.29 26.15
CA VAL A 56 9.73 0.76 27.07
C VAL A 56 8.22 0.60 27.32
N SER A 57 7.86 0.53 28.61
CA SER A 57 6.51 0.28 29.11
C SER A 57 5.84 1.58 29.55
N GLN A 58 4.61 1.86 29.09
CA GLN A 58 3.60 2.63 29.84
C GLN A 58 2.17 2.13 29.53
N VAL A 59 1.39 1.97 30.61
CA VAL A 59 0.05 1.37 30.72
C VAL A 59 -0.99 2.46 31.08
N PRO A 60 -2.30 2.27 30.75
CA PRO A 60 -3.29 3.32 30.54
C PRO A 60 -4.38 3.42 31.63
N ILE A 61 -5.28 4.41 31.50
CA ILE A 61 -6.47 4.59 32.36
C ILE A 61 -7.76 4.57 31.51
N THR A 62 -8.67 3.65 31.83
CA THR A 62 -10.12 3.53 31.46
C THR A 62 -10.97 3.69 32.74
N PRO A 63 -12.34 3.84 32.80
CA PRO A 63 -13.44 3.11 32.09
C PRO A 63 -14.76 3.96 31.91
N PRO A 64 -16.04 3.46 31.94
CA PRO A 64 -16.77 2.27 31.39
C PRO A 64 -18.01 2.65 30.48
N VAL A 65 -18.41 1.88 29.45
CA VAL A 65 -19.42 0.76 29.33
C VAL A 65 -20.92 1.09 29.53
N ALA A 66 -21.76 0.77 28.52
CA ALA A 66 -23.14 0.27 28.63
C ALA A 66 -23.59 -0.43 27.31
N THR A 67 -24.51 -1.40 27.41
CA THR A 67 -24.71 -2.59 26.56
C THR A 67 -25.97 -2.61 25.66
N ASP A 68 -26.04 -3.67 24.83
CA ASP A 68 -27.20 -4.44 24.31
C ASP A 68 -27.64 -4.23 22.84
N SER A 69 -27.41 -5.22 21.94
CA SER A 69 -28.17 -6.49 21.66
C SER A 69 -29.35 -6.25 20.69
N THR A 70 -29.38 -6.77 19.44
CA THR A 70 -30.00 -8.07 19.08
C THR A 70 -29.85 -8.43 17.59
N GLU A 71 -30.06 -9.71 17.30
CA GLU A 71 -29.73 -10.56 16.14
C GLU A 71 -30.61 -10.41 14.88
N GLY A 72 -30.07 -10.88 13.73
CA GLY A 72 -30.84 -11.21 12.53
C GLY A 72 -29.97 -11.84 11.44
N ALA A 73 -30.05 -13.17 11.28
CA ALA A 73 -29.36 -13.93 10.24
C ALA A 73 -30.00 -13.71 8.86
N ILE A 74 -29.20 -13.71 7.78
CA ILE A 74 -29.55 -14.17 6.41
C ILE A 74 -28.25 -14.33 5.58
N SER A 75 -28.12 -15.49 4.94
CA SER A 75 -27.18 -15.84 3.87
C SER A 75 -27.53 -15.08 2.59
N HIS A 76 -26.58 -14.70 1.71
CA HIS A 76 -26.69 -14.87 0.25
C HIS A 76 -25.55 -14.23 -0.57
N SER A 77 -25.26 -14.94 -1.66
CA SER A 77 -24.46 -14.65 -2.86
C SER A 77 -24.53 -13.20 -3.38
N ILE A 78 -23.38 -12.65 -3.75
CA ILE A 78 -23.21 -11.30 -4.32
C ILE A 78 -23.24 -11.40 -5.84
N HIS A 79 -24.34 -10.95 -6.46
CA HIS A 79 -24.35 -10.42 -7.81
C HIS A 79 -25.01 -9.03 -7.78
N ASP A 80 -24.38 -8.10 -8.49
CA ASP A 80 -24.77 -6.71 -8.79
C ASP A 80 -24.62 -5.63 -7.69
N LEU A 81 -23.62 -4.75 -7.90
CA LEU A 81 -23.42 -3.47 -7.18
C LEU A 81 -23.29 -2.30 -8.19
N PRO A 82 -23.74 -1.09 -7.84
CA PRO A 82 -23.72 0.09 -8.72
C PRO A 82 -22.35 0.79 -8.78
N SER A 83 -22.09 1.41 -9.93
CA SER A 83 -20.85 2.11 -10.32
C SER A 83 -20.54 3.38 -9.50
N VAL A 84 -19.26 3.54 -9.13
CA VAL A 84 -18.65 4.52 -8.19
C VAL A 84 -18.09 5.78 -8.89
N SER A 85 -18.37 5.98 -10.18
CA SER A 85 -17.59 6.87 -11.06
C SER A 85 -17.71 8.39 -10.83
N SER A 86 -18.81 8.95 -10.31
CA SER A 86 -19.08 10.39 -10.55
C SER A 86 -18.34 11.40 -9.65
N PHE A 87 -17.74 11.02 -8.52
CA PHE A 87 -17.27 11.99 -7.52
C PHE A 87 -15.74 12.19 -7.48
N ALA A 88 -14.95 11.15 -7.73
CA ALA A 88 -13.48 11.27 -7.85
C ALA A 88 -13.06 12.12 -9.08
N ILE A 89 -13.96 12.27 -10.06
CA ILE A 89 -13.74 13.05 -11.28
C ILE A 89 -13.60 14.55 -10.98
N GLY A 90 -14.25 15.12 -9.96
CA GLY A 90 -14.28 16.57 -9.76
C GLY A 90 -12.94 17.21 -9.36
N VAL A 91 -12.21 16.60 -8.42
CA VAL A 91 -10.90 17.09 -7.94
C VAL A 91 -9.79 16.74 -8.92
N THR A 92 -9.94 15.60 -9.60
CA THR A 92 -9.00 15.12 -10.62
C THR A 92 -9.16 15.88 -11.93
N ALA A 93 -10.38 16.25 -12.36
CA ALA A 93 -10.62 17.01 -13.59
C ALA A 93 -10.07 18.44 -13.57
N LYS A 94 -10.04 19.11 -12.42
CA LYS A 94 -9.41 20.44 -12.31
C LYS A 94 -7.88 20.35 -12.41
N SER A 95 -7.29 19.31 -11.81
CA SER A 95 -5.84 19.06 -11.85
C SER A 95 -5.40 18.51 -13.23
N LEU A 96 -6.19 17.63 -13.82
CA LEU A 96 -6.04 17.10 -15.18
C LEU A 96 -6.30 18.18 -16.24
N GLY A 97 -7.22 19.12 -16.00
CA GLY A 97 -7.47 20.28 -16.86
C GLY A 97 -6.26 21.21 -16.90
N VAL A 98 -5.68 21.53 -15.73
CA VAL A 98 -4.43 22.31 -15.64
C VAL A 98 -3.26 21.55 -16.28
N PHE A 99 -3.17 20.23 -16.11
CA PHE A 99 -2.17 19.39 -16.75
C PHE A 99 -2.35 19.35 -18.28
N ALA A 100 -3.59 19.24 -18.77
CA ALA A 100 -3.92 19.23 -20.20
C ALA A 100 -3.64 20.59 -20.86
N GLU A 101 -3.95 21.70 -20.19
CA GLU A 101 -3.64 23.06 -20.65
C GLU A 101 -2.12 23.32 -20.71
N ARG A 102 -1.36 22.75 -19.76
CA ARG A 102 0.10 22.92 -19.67
C ARG A 102 0.91 21.82 -20.37
N ARG A 103 0.25 20.81 -20.95
CA ARG A 103 0.87 19.66 -21.64
C ARG A 103 1.89 20.08 -22.73
N VAL A 104 1.63 21.19 -23.42
CA VAL A 104 2.52 21.73 -24.47
C VAL A 104 3.83 22.30 -23.90
N GLN A 105 3.85 22.67 -22.60
CA GLN A 105 4.97 23.34 -21.94
C GLN A 105 5.84 22.40 -21.10
N CYS A 106 5.26 21.33 -20.54
CA CYS A 106 5.93 20.54 -19.51
C CYS A 106 6.75 19.34 -20.03
N CYS A 107 6.74 19.02 -21.33
CA CYS A 107 7.44 17.86 -21.93
C CYS A 107 7.13 16.47 -21.31
N PHE A 108 6.16 16.38 -20.39
CA PHE A 108 5.64 15.13 -19.83
C PHE A 108 4.44 14.67 -20.66
N GLU A 109 4.51 13.48 -21.26
CA GLU A 109 3.35 12.83 -21.85
C GLU A 109 2.69 11.91 -20.82
N LEU A 110 1.78 12.46 -20.02
CA LEU A 110 0.74 11.63 -19.38
C LEU A 110 -0.30 11.35 -20.46
N ASP A 111 -0.59 10.07 -20.74
CA ASP A 111 -1.77 9.73 -21.54
C ASP A 111 -3.02 10.00 -20.70
N LEU A 112 -3.44 11.26 -20.77
CA LEU A 112 -4.66 11.78 -20.18
C LEU A 112 -5.87 10.94 -20.62
N GLU A 113 -5.87 10.40 -21.84
CA GLU A 113 -6.97 9.59 -22.34
C GLU A 113 -7.02 8.23 -21.65
N THR A 114 -5.86 7.66 -21.30
CA THR A 114 -5.75 6.43 -20.49
C THR A 114 -6.13 6.70 -19.03
N VAL A 115 -5.62 7.77 -18.41
CA VAL A 115 -5.98 8.14 -17.04
C VAL A 115 -7.47 8.46 -16.93
N LEU A 116 -8.04 9.15 -17.91
CA LEU A 116 -9.48 9.44 -17.97
C LEU A 116 -10.29 8.16 -18.23
N ARG A 117 -9.84 7.26 -19.12
CA ARG A 117 -10.51 5.97 -19.37
C ARG A 117 -10.46 5.02 -18.18
N GLY A 118 -9.36 4.97 -17.42
CA GLY A 118 -9.27 4.19 -16.18
C GLY A 118 -10.22 4.69 -15.07
N LEU A 119 -10.67 5.94 -15.17
CA LEU A 119 -11.68 6.54 -14.30
C LEU A 119 -13.12 6.35 -14.82
N GLU A 120 -13.31 5.81 -16.03
CA GLU A 120 -14.62 5.50 -16.57
C GLU A 120 -15.18 4.19 -15.97
N PRO A 121 -16.46 4.15 -15.61
CA PRO A 121 -17.05 2.95 -15.04
C PRO A 121 -17.24 1.87 -16.13
N GLY A 122 -16.48 0.77 -16.03
CA GLY A 122 -16.66 -0.42 -16.86
C GLY A 122 -15.49 -0.75 -17.81
N SER A 123 -14.39 0.00 -17.77
CA SER A 123 -13.20 -0.22 -18.59
C SER A 123 -12.30 -1.32 -18.03
N ALA A 124 -12.72 -2.59 -18.14
CA ALA A 124 -11.92 -3.75 -17.74
C ALA A 124 -11.03 -4.32 -18.87
N HIS A 125 -11.01 -3.71 -20.06
CA HIS A 125 -10.26 -4.25 -21.19
C HIS A 125 -9.54 -3.16 -21.96
N LEU A 126 -8.21 -3.31 -21.96
CA LEU A 126 -7.17 -2.75 -22.83
C LEU A 126 -6.21 -1.91 -22.02
N LEU A 127 -4.95 -2.36 -21.94
CA LEU A 127 -3.80 -1.54 -22.33
C LEU A 127 -2.52 -2.39 -22.32
N TYR A 128 -1.87 -2.42 -23.48
CA TYR A 128 -0.48 -2.78 -23.66
C TYR A 128 0.13 -1.71 -24.57
N LEU A 129 1.41 -1.43 -24.35
CA LEU A 129 2.38 -0.61 -25.09
C LEU A 129 2.71 0.82 -24.61
N HIS A 130 3.95 0.87 -24.11
CA HIS A 130 5.07 1.78 -24.40
C HIS A 130 5.08 3.20 -23.80
N TYR A 131 5.91 3.34 -22.77
CA TYR A 131 6.60 4.59 -22.45
C TYR A 131 8.12 4.39 -22.43
N THR A 132 8.82 5.18 -23.22
CA THR A 132 10.26 5.43 -23.10
C THR A 132 10.49 6.93 -23.20
N THR A 133 10.87 7.57 -22.09
CA THR A 133 11.24 8.99 -22.09
C THR A 133 12.76 9.11 -22.21
N ARG A 134 13.25 9.60 -23.36
CA ARG A 134 14.60 10.17 -23.47
C ARG A 134 14.50 11.68 -23.25
N CYS A 135 15.06 12.20 -22.16
CA CYS A 135 15.41 13.61 -22.07
C CYS A 135 16.62 13.88 -22.97
N SER A 136 16.39 14.39 -24.18
CA SER A 136 17.46 15.01 -24.99
C SER A 136 17.45 16.51 -24.73
N LEU A 137 18.49 16.98 -24.05
CA LEU A 137 18.81 18.40 -23.85
C LEU A 137 18.76 19.17 -25.17
N LEU A 138 17.85 20.13 -25.30
CA LEU A 138 17.95 21.18 -26.31
C LEU A 138 19.02 22.18 -25.86
N SER A 139 20.23 21.97 -26.37
CA SER A 139 21.23 23.03 -26.47
C SER A 139 20.74 24.04 -27.52
N PRO A 140 20.69 25.36 -27.26
CA PRO A 140 20.30 26.32 -28.27
C PRO A 140 21.39 26.40 -29.33
N ALA A 141 21.13 25.79 -30.49
CA ALA A 141 21.94 25.92 -31.69
C ALA A 141 22.10 27.40 -32.06
N GLY A 142 23.33 27.76 -32.41
CA GLY A 142 23.77 29.13 -32.63
C GLY A 142 23.01 29.83 -33.75
N GLY A 143 22.34 30.93 -33.37
CA GLY A 143 21.95 32.00 -34.28
C GLY A 143 22.79 33.23 -33.98
N SER A 144 23.76 33.52 -34.83
CA SER A 144 24.58 34.74 -34.78
C SER A 144 23.72 35.96 -35.12
N CYS A 145 23.44 36.80 -34.11
CA CYS A 145 22.89 38.15 -34.30
C CYS A 145 24.02 39.20 -34.36
N PRO A 146 23.93 40.19 -35.25
CA PRO A 146 24.97 41.20 -35.43
C PRO A 146 24.99 42.17 -34.25
N HIS A 147 26.21 42.51 -33.83
CA HIS A 147 26.55 43.43 -32.74
C HIS A 147 25.80 44.77 -32.83
N GLN A 148 24.97 45.05 -31.81
CA GLN A 148 24.73 46.42 -31.35
C GLN A 148 25.46 46.64 -30.02
N PRO A 149 26.40 47.60 -29.92
CA PRO A 149 27.02 47.96 -28.67
C PRO A 149 26.17 49.04 -27.97
N GLY A 150 25.66 48.73 -26.77
CA GLY A 150 25.12 49.72 -25.85
C GLY A 150 23.79 49.35 -25.21
N ASN A 151 23.82 48.50 -24.18
CA ASN A 151 22.90 48.45 -23.03
C ASN A 151 23.17 47.20 -22.18
N SER A 152 24.37 47.10 -21.60
CA SER A 152 24.89 45.88 -20.96
C SER A 152 24.29 45.53 -19.58
N VAL A 153 23.50 46.41 -18.96
CA VAL A 153 22.98 46.18 -17.58
C VAL A 153 21.52 45.70 -17.57
N ARG A 154 20.75 45.91 -18.65
CA ARG A 154 19.31 45.56 -18.69
C ARG A 154 19.03 44.11 -19.11
N ASN A 155 20.00 43.43 -19.71
CA ASN A 155 19.81 42.07 -20.22
C ASN A 155 19.99 40.99 -19.14
N GLY A 156 20.80 41.24 -18.10
CA GLY A 156 20.99 40.29 -17.00
C GLY A 156 19.72 40.01 -16.20
N THR A 157 18.89 41.06 -15.97
CA THR A 157 17.65 40.92 -15.21
C THR A 157 16.57 40.10 -15.94
N ARG A 158 16.53 40.15 -17.28
CA ARG A 158 15.56 39.39 -18.08
C ARG A 158 15.87 37.89 -18.13
N LEU A 159 17.16 37.53 -18.25
CA LEU A 159 17.58 36.12 -18.27
C LEU A 159 17.35 35.45 -16.91
N ALA A 160 17.65 36.15 -15.81
CA ALA A 160 17.38 35.65 -14.46
C ALA A 160 15.86 35.46 -14.22
N SER A 161 15.03 36.40 -14.68
CA SER A 161 13.57 36.30 -14.54
C SER A 161 12.98 35.12 -15.32
N ALA A 162 13.50 34.82 -16.52
CA ALA A 162 13.04 33.68 -17.32
C ALA A 162 13.46 32.33 -16.71
N ALA A 163 14.70 32.25 -16.19
CA ALA A 163 15.18 31.05 -15.50
C ALA A 163 14.37 30.75 -14.22
N PHE A 164 14.03 31.79 -13.45
CA PHE A 164 13.20 31.65 -12.25
C PHE A 164 11.79 31.15 -12.56
N ALA A 165 11.14 31.72 -13.58
CA ALA A 165 9.82 31.27 -14.01
C ALA A 165 9.83 29.79 -14.43
N TYR A 166 10.87 29.37 -15.15
CA TYR A 166 11.04 27.97 -15.55
C TYR A 166 11.21 27.01 -14.36
N GLN A 167 12.03 27.37 -13.36
CA GLN A 167 12.22 26.54 -12.17
C GLN A 167 10.93 26.38 -11.35
N HIS A 168 10.15 27.46 -11.21
CA HIS A 168 8.87 27.43 -10.54
C HIS A 168 7.85 26.56 -11.29
N GLU A 169 7.74 26.71 -12.62
CA GLU A 169 6.86 25.88 -13.45
C GLU A 169 7.22 24.39 -13.37
N LEU A 170 8.51 24.06 -13.37
CA LEU A 170 9.00 22.69 -13.19
C LEU A 170 8.62 22.13 -11.81
N ALA A 171 8.79 22.92 -10.76
CA ALA A 171 8.40 22.53 -9.39
C ALA A 171 6.92 22.20 -9.28
N GLU A 172 6.07 23.03 -9.88
CA GLU A 172 4.63 22.80 -9.95
C GLU A 172 4.31 21.52 -10.73
N ALA A 173 4.98 21.30 -11.88
CA ALA A 173 4.77 20.11 -12.69
C ALA A 173 5.13 18.82 -11.94
N ILE A 174 6.26 18.79 -11.23
CA ILE A 174 6.68 17.65 -10.38
C ILE A 174 5.63 17.39 -9.30
N ASN A 175 5.21 18.42 -8.58
CA ASN A 175 4.21 18.28 -7.51
C ASN A 175 2.84 17.81 -8.04
N VAL A 176 2.41 18.29 -9.21
CA VAL A 176 1.16 17.84 -9.85
C VAL A 176 1.27 16.39 -10.30
N TRP A 177 2.39 16.01 -10.91
CA TRP A 177 2.65 14.64 -11.34
C TRP A 177 2.54 13.65 -10.17
N TRP A 178 3.18 13.93 -9.03
CA TRP A 178 3.10 13.07 -7.84
C TRP A 178 1.70 12.94 -7.27
N LYS A 179 0.89 14.00 -7.31
CA LYS A 179 -0.52 13.93 -6.90
C LYS A 179 -1.32 13.00 -7.78
N CYS A 180 -1.17 13.12 -9.10
CA CYS A 180 -1.85 12.25 -10.07
C CYS A 180 -1.39 10.79 -9.90
N CYS A 181 -0.08 10.56 -9.82
CA CYS A 181 0.51 9.24 -9.64
C CYS A 181 0.04 8.58 -8.34
N GLY A 182 0.03 9.32 -7.22
CA GLY A 182 -0.48 8.80 -5.95
C GLY A 182 -1.96 8.42 -5.99
N VAL A 183 -2.80 9.20 -6.68
CA VAL A 183 -4.23 8.89 -6.84
C VAL A 183 -4.43 7.67 -7.73
N ASP A 184 -3.72 7.56 -8.85
CA ASP A 184 -3.76 6.39 -9.75
C ASP A 184 -3.38 5.12 -8.99
N MET A 185 -2.21 5.12 -8.34
CA MET A 185 -1.75 3.92 -7.64
C MET A 185 -2.64 3.53 -6.45
N ALA A 186 -3.15 4.51 -5.69
CA ALA A 186 -4.09 4.24 -4.60
C ALA A 186 -5.44 3.72 -5.14
N GLY A 187 -5.97 4.35 -6.19
CA GLY A 187 -7.19 3.93 -6.84
C GLY A 187 -7.09 2.51 -7.40
N SER A 188 -6.01 2.21 -8.11
CA SER A 188 -5.72 0.88 -8.64
C SER A 188 -5.64 -0.16 -7.53
N ALA A 189 -4.89 0.10 -6.46
CA ALA A 189 -4.80 -0.80 -5.31
C ALA A 189 -6.16 -1.03 -4.63
N LEU A 190 -6.99 0.01 -4.46
CA LEU A 190 -8.33 -0.12 -3.87
C LEU A 190 -9.29 -0.97 -4.69
N ASN A 191 -9.15 -0.94 -6.01
CA ASN A 191 -10.03 -1.65 -6.93
C ASN A 191 -9.46 -3.00 -7.37
N GLY A 192 -8.27 -3.38 -6.90
CA GLY A 192 -7.59 -4.59 -7.38
C GLY A 192 -7.20 -4.52 -8.85
N LEU A 193 -6.95 -3.31 -9.38
CA LEU A 193 -6.52 -3.06 -10.73
C LEU A 193 -5.01 -2.79 -10.76
N PRO A 194 -4.32 -3.03 -11.89
CA PRO A 194 -2.94 -2.58 -12.06
C PRO A 194 -2.87 -1.04 -12.06
N ALA A 195 -1.78 -0.48 -11.53
CA ALA A 195 -1.47 0.93 -11.69
C ALA A 195 -1.09 1.23 -13.14
N SER A 196 -1.32 2.48 -13.58
CA SER A 196 -0.98 2.91 -14.94
C SER A 196 0.53 2.96 -15.17
N ILE A 197 1.30 3.20 -14.11
CA ILE A 197 2.76 3.17 -14.09
C ILE A 197 3.23 2.32 -12.92
N SER A 198 4.18 1.42 -13.17
CA SER A 198 4.79 0.64 -12.09
C SER A 198 5.78 1.50 -11.31
N PRO A 199 5.99 1.26 -9.99
CA PRO A 199 6.98 2.01 -9.21
C PRO A 199 8.38 2.01 -9.84
N GLU A 200 8.77 0.92 -10.50
CA GLU A 200 10.07 0.77 -11.14
C GLU A 200 10.26 1.64 -12.39
N GLU A 201 9.17 2.08 -13.03
CA GLU A 201 9.19 2.96 -14.22
C GLU A 201 9.23 4.45 -13.85
N ILE A 202 9.07 4.78 -12.57
CA ILE A 202 9.05 6.17 -12.10
C ILE A 202 10.48 6.73 -12.05
N THR A 203 10.77 7.64 -12.97
CA THR A 203 12.04 8.39 -13.02
C THR A 203 11.94 9.81 -12.48
N THR A 204 10.72 10.29 -12.18
CA THR A 204 10.48 11.64 -11.65
C THR A 204 11.12 11.79 -10.25
N VAL A 205 11.79 12.92 -10.03
CA VAL A 205 12.33 13.29 -8.71
C VAL A 205 11.22 13.48 -7.68
N TRP A 206 11.51 13.25 -6.39
CA TRP A 206 10.56 13.43 -5.30
C TRP A 206 9.94 14.85 -5.26
N PRO A 207 8.73 15.03 -4.70
CA PRO A 207 8.10 16.35 -4.65
C PRO A 207 8.77 17.27 -3.62
N HIS A 208 9.08 18.48 -4.06
CA HIS A 208 9.78 19.51 -3.28
C HIS A 208 8.88 20.71 -2.96
N LEU A 209 9.24 21.50 -1.93
CA LEU A 209 8.55 22.76 -1.64
C LEU A 209 8.88 23.79 -2.73
N LEU A 210 7.89 24.58 -3.15
CA LEU A 210 8.10 25.61 -4.18
C LEU A 210 9.20 26.61 -3.76
N SER A 211 9.29 26.93 -2.47
CA SER A 211 10.31 27.82 -1.91
C SER A 211 11.76 27.31 -2.09
N GLU A 212 11.95 25.99 -2.23
CA GLU A 212 13.28 25.40 -2.46
C GLU A 212 13.79 25.76 -3.87
N PHE A 213 12.89 25.97 -4.84
CA PHE A 213 13.24 26.36 -6.20
C PHE A 213 13.52 27.86 -6.31
N GLU A 214 12.93 28.68 -5.44
CA GLU A 214 13.12 30.13 -5.47
C GLU A 214 14.55 30.54 -5.07
N LEU A 215 15.21 29.72 -4.26
CA LEU A 215 16.55 30.01 -3.72
C LEU A 215 17.70 29.71 -4.70
N SER A 216 17.39 29.34 -5.96
CA SER A 216 18.39 28.94 -6.97
C SER A 216 19.32 27.82 -6.49
N GLN A 217 18.92 27.05 -5.46
CA GLN A 217 19.64 25.84 -5.11
C GLN A 217 19.43 24.88 -6.28
N THR A 218 20.54 24.51 -6.93
CA THR A 218 20.53 23.42 -7.90
C THR A 218 19.93 22.21 -7.20
N ILE A 219 18.77 21.75 -7.69
CA ILE A 219 18.13 20.52 -7.23
C ILE A 219 19.23 19.46 -7.26
N SER A 220 19.60 18.99 -6.06
CA SER A 220 20.70 18.05 -5.91
C SER A 220 20.37 16.79 -6.69
N ASP A 221 21.33 16.35 -7.52
CA ASP A 221 21.56 15.06 -8.20
C ASP A 221 20.39 14.08 -8.44
N ASP A 222 20.48 13.25 -9.48
CA ASP A 222 19.46 12.25 -9.88
C ASP A 222 19.20 11.14 -8.83
N HIS A 223 19.90 11.20 -7.68
CA HIS A 223 19.80 10.31 -6.53
C HIS A 223 18.51 10.44 -5.70
N TYR A 224 17.54 11.24 -6.14
CA TYR A 224 16.25 11.47 -5.46
C TYR A 224 15.06 10.95 -6.28
N SER A 225 15.18 9.74 -6.84
CA SER A 225 14.12 9.06 -7.60
C SER A 225 13.59 7.81 -6.88
N VAL A 226 12.53 7.18 -7.40
CA VAL A 226 12.02 5.91 -6.84
C VAL A 226 13.07 4.81 -6.89
N ALA A 227 13.88 4.75 -7.96
CA ALA A 227 14.95 3.77 -8.09
C ALA A 227 15.96 3.84 -6.92
N SER A 228 16.32 5.05 -6.49
CA SER A 228 17.25 5.28 -5.37
C SER A 228 16.74 4.72 -4.03
N LEU A 229 15.42 4.57 -3.87
CA LEU A 229 14.79 4.04 -2.66
C LEU A 229 15.12 2.56 -2.43
N PHE A 230 15.41 1.83 -3.50
CA PHE A 230 15.70 0.40 -3.49
C PHE A 230 17.12 0.06 -3.92
N ASP A 231 17.92 1.06 -4.28
CA ASP A 231 19.33 0.90 -4.63
C ASP A 231 20.18 0.73 -3.36
N PRO A 232 20.90 -0.40 -3.17
CA PRO A 232 21.74 -0.60 -1.98
C PRO A 232 22.71 0.54 -1.67
N GLU A 233 23.22 1.25 -2.69
CA GLU A 233 24.17 2.35 -2.52
C GLU A 233 23.48 3.61 -2.00
N PHE A 234 22.28 3.92 -2.49
CA PHE A 234 21.57 5.18 -2.21
C PHE A 234 20.40 5.04 -1.23
N THR A 235 19.97 3.83 -0.89
CA THR A 235 18.80 3.56 -0.04
C THR A 235 18.88 4.38 1.25
N HIS A 236 20.04 4.42 1.91
CA HIS A 236 20.22 5.11 3.18
C HIS A 236 19.96 6.63 3.11
N VAL A 237 20.23 7.25 1.96
CA VAL A 237 19.94 8.68 1.70
C VAL A 237 18.48 8.85 1.30
N ALA A 238 18.01 8.04 0.34
CA ALA A 238 16.66 8.16 -0.21
C ALA A 238 15.55 7.88 0.82
N THR A 239 15.83 7.02 1.79
CA THR A 239 14.88 6.65 2.86
C THR A 239 15.06 7.47 4.14
N ASP A 240 16.06 8.34 4.22
CA ASP A 240 16.14 9.32 5.30
C ASP A 240 15.16 10.45 5.02
N VAL A 241 14.10 10.49 5.82
CA VAL A 241 13.01 11.44 5.61
C VAL A 241 12.97 12.55 6.66
N SER A 242 14.07 12.75 7.39
CA SER A 242 14.16 13.76 8.45
C SER A 242 14.04 15.20 7.94
N GLN A 243 14.40 15.43 6.67
CA GLN A 243 14.32 16.74 6.00
C GLN A 243 13.17 16.82 4.97
N ASP A 244 12.40 15.73 4.81
CA ASP A 244 11.36 15.69 3.81
C ASP A 244 10.15 16.53 4.22
N ASN A 245 9.62 17.27 3.25
CA ASN A 245 8.31 17.87 3.40
C ASN A 245 7.20 16.79 3.36
N VAL A 246 6.02 17.14 3.86
CA VAL A 246 4.92 16.18 4.02
C VAL A 246 4.44 15.55 2.70
N ARG A 247 4.60 16.24 1.56
CA ARG A 247 4.25 15.68 0.25
C ARG A 247 5.25 14.61 -0.18
N CYS A 248 6.54 14.83 0.09
CA CYS A 248 7.59 13.84 -0.15
C CYS A 248 7.36 12.60 0.71
N LEU A 249 7.07 12.78 2.00
CA LEU A 249 6.71 11.69 2.91
C LEU A 249 5.54 10.84 2.39
N LEU A 250 4.47 11.49 1.92
CA LEU A 250 3.31 10.80 1.37
C LEU A 250 3.66 9.99 0.13
N SER A 251 4.40 10.58 -0.81
CA SER A 251 4.82 9.89 -2.03
C SER A 251 5.69 8.67 -1.71
N LYS A 252 6.69 8.81 -0.84
CA LYS A 252 7.57 7.70 -0.43
C LYS A 252 6.80 6.60 0.31
N ALA A 253 5.94 6.96 1.26
CA ALA A 253 5.11 5.98 1.96
C ALA A 253 4.15 5.23 1.01
N CYS A 254 3.60 5.94 0.01
CA CYS A 254 2.78 5.34 -1.04
C CYS A 254 3.55 4.29 -1.83
N ILE A 255 4.73 4.66 -2.34
CA ILE A 255 5.60 3.75 -3.10
C ILE A 255 5.97 2.52 -2.27
N LEU A 256 6.43 2.70 -1.02
CA LEU A 256 6.81 1.57 -0.16
C LEU A 256 5.63 0.63 0.14
N MET A 257 4.43 1.17 0.33
CA MET A 257 3.23 0.37 0.52
C MET A 257 2.89 -0.44 -0.74
N ILE A 258 2.91 0.18 -1.92
CA ILE A 258 2.60 -0.51 -3.18
C ILE A 258 3.64 -1.59 -3.49
N SER A 259 4.92 -1.29 -3.30
CA SER A 259 6.00 -2.27 -3.47
C SER A 259 5.84 -3.46 -2.50
N SER A 260 5.41 -3.21 -1.26
CA SER A 260 5.13 -4.27 -0.29
C SER A 260 3.92 -5.13 -0.69
N ALA A 261 2.83 -4.50 -1.13
CA ALA A 261 1.64 -5.19 -1.63
C ALA A 261 1.94 -6.04 -2.88
N LYS A 262 2.80 -5.53 -3.79
CA LYS A 262 3.25 -6.26 -4.97
C LYS A 262 4.00 -7.54 -4.58
N LEU A 263 4.96 -7.44 -3.66
CA LEU A 263 5.68 -8.61 -3.16
C LEU A 263 4.77 -9.61 -2.45
N GLU A 264 3.78 -9.15 -1.69
CA GLU A 264 2.76 -10.01 -1.07
C GLU A 264 1.97 -10.77 -2.14
N THR A 265 1.52 -10.08 -3.19
CA THR A 265 0.75 -10.64 -4.30
C THR A 265 1.54 -11.67 -5.10
N GLU A 266 2.79 -11.35 -5.46
CA GLU A 266 3.71 -12.27 -6.13
C GLU A 266 3.94 -13.54 -5.31
N ARG A 267 4.11 -13.38 -3.99
CA ARG A 267 4.29 -14.53 -3.11
C ARG A 267 3.05 -15.42 -3.08
N LEU A 268 1.87 -14.83 -3.00
CA LEU A 268 0.59 -15.55 -2.99
C LEU A 268 0.29 -16.26 -4.33
N SER A 269 0.78 -15.71 -5.44
CA SER A 269 0.60 -16.33 -6.75
C SER A 269 1.50 -17.56 -6.96
N GLY A 270 2.62 -17.65 -6.22
CA GLY A 270 3.59 -18.74 -6.34
C GLY A 270 4.43 -18.69 -7.63
N PHE A 271 4.29 -17.65 -8.44
CA PHE A 271 5.00 -17.48 -9.71
C PHE A 271 6.14 -16.46 -9.58
N TYR A 272 7.24 -16.84 -8.92
CA TYR A 272 8.42 -15.99 -8.79
C TYR A 272 9.70 -16.82 -8.63
N ASP A 273 10.83 -16.23 -9.00
CA ASP A 273 12.15 -16.75 -8.63
C ASP A 273 12.40 -16.48 -7.12
N PRO A 274 12.54 -17.52 -6.27
CA PRO A 274 12.70 -17.34 -4.83
C PRO A 274 13.86 -16.44 -4.43
N ASP A 275 14.98 -16.51 -5.15
CA ASP A 275 16.18 -15.74 -4.82
C ASP A 275 15.99 -14.26 -5.17
N GLU A 276 15.41 -13.98 -6.35
CA GLU A 276 15.09 -12.62 -6.78
C GLU A 276 14.04 -11.97 -5.86
N TRP A 277 13.01 -12.72 -5.48
CA TRP A 277 11.96 -12.23 -4.57
C TRP A 277 12.53 -11.91 -3.19
N TRP A 278 13.39 -12.77 -2.63
CA TRP A 278 14.03 -12.49 -1.33
C TRP A 278 14.93 -11.26 -1.38
N MET A 279 15.68 -11.10 -2.46
CA MET A 279 16.53 -9.92 -2.65
C MET A 279 15.68 -8.64 -2.73
N ARG A 280 14.53 -8.65 -3.42
CA ARG A 280 13.60 -7.51 -3.44
C ARG A 280 12.92 -7.29 -2.08
N PHE A 281 12.51 -8.36 -1.41
CA PHE A 281 11.96 -8.32 -0.05
C PHE A 281 12.91 -7.61 0.90
N GLU A 282 14.19 -7.98 0.93
CA GLU A 282 15.17 -7.37 1.83
C GLU A 282 15.39 -5.89 1.54
N ARG A 283 15.38 -5.49 0.26
CA ARG A 283 15.48 -4.08 -0.14
C ARG A 283 14.29 -3.28 0.36
N VAL A 284 13.07 -3.79 0.14
CA VAL A 284 11.84 -3.13 0.61
C VAL A 284 11.79 -3.11 2.14
N ASP A 285 12.13 -4.21 2.84
CA ASP A 285 12.16 -4.26 4.32
C ASP A 285 13.15 -3.24 4.89
N ARG A 286 14.38 -3.17 4.35
CA ARG A 286 15.36 -2.16 4.78
C ARG A 286 14.83 -0.74 4.58
N ALA A 287 14.23 -0.47 3.42
CA ALA A 287 13.69 0.85 3.11
C ALA A 287 12.53 1.24 4.03
N VAL A 288 11.62 0.30 4.31
CA VAL A 288 10.50 0.49 5.25
C VAL A 288 11.02 0.77 6.66
N ASN A 289 11.96 -0.03 7.17
CA ASN A 289 12.52 0.16 8.51
C ASN A 289 13.23 1.52 8.62
N ARG A 290 14.06 1.88 7.64
CA ARG A 290 14.78 3.16 7.66
C ARG A 290 13.85 4.38 7.56
N PHE A 291 12.81 4.28 6.73
CA PHE A 291 11.76 5.30 6.68
C PHE A 291 11.06 5.45 8.03
N MET A 292 10.70 4.34 8.69
CA MET A 292 10.06 4.35 10.00
C MET A 292 10.95 4.93 11.11
N GLU A 293 12.26 4.75 11.03
CA GLU A 293 13.23 5.31 11.98
C GLU A 293 13.38 6.83 11.86
N THR A 294 13.25 7.36 10.65
CA THR A 294 13.54 8.78 10.35
C THR A 294 12.29 9.64 10.16
N MET A 295 11.11 9.02 10.08
CA MET A 295 9.85 9.74 9.94
C MET A 295 9.55 10.64 11.15
N PRO A 296 9.05 11.87 10.91
CA PRO A 296 8.73 12.79 12.01
C PRO A 296 7.62 12.21 12.91
N PRO A 297 7.69 12.43 14.23
CA PRO A 297 6.68 11.94 15.15
C PRO A 297 5.35 12.66 14.95
N VAL A 298 4.25 11.93 15.13
CA VAL A 298 2.89 12.49 15.16
C VAL A 298 2.58 12.95 16.58
N TYR A 299 2.25 14.23 16.75
CA TYR A 299 1.83 14.77 18.05
C TYR A 299 0.75 15.84 17.88
N VAL A 300 -0.05 16.00 18.94
CA VAL A 300 -1.14 16.98 19.02
C VAL A 300 -0.54 18.38 19.17
N GLY A 301 -0.89 19.31 18.27
CA GLY A 301 -0.37 20.68 18.27
C GLY A 301 0.05 21.19 16.89
N ARG A 302 0.22 20.30 15.91
CA ARG A 302 0.37 20.69 14.49
C ARG A 302 -0.95 21.20 13.92
N ASN A 303 -0.89 21.89 12.79
CA ASN A 303 -2.10 22.25 12.06
C ASN A 303 -2.83 20.97 11.57
N ASN A 304 -4.16 21.04 11.43
CA ASN A 304 -4.98 19.87 11.11
C ASN A 304 -4.63 19.23 9.76
N GLU A 305 -4.21 20.02 8.78
CA GLU A 305 -3.86 19.49 7.45
C GLU A 305 -2.58 18.65 7.53
N GLU A 306 -1.51 19.20 8.11
CA GLU A 306 -0.24 18.53 8.32
C GLU A 306 -0.39 17.29 9.21
N LEU A 307 -1.18 17.38 10.29
CA LEU A 307 -1.49 16.24 11.14
C LEU A 307 -2.20 15.13 10.36
N SER A 308 -3.16 15.48 9.50
CA SER A 308 -3.86 14.51 8.65
C SER A 308 -2.88 13.79 7.72
N TYR A 309 -2.02 14.55 7.05
CA TYR A 309 -1.01 13.98 6.16
C TYR A 309 -0.01 13.08 6.89
N LEU A 310 0.48 13.47 8.06
CA LEU A 310 1.39 12.63 8.83
C LEU A 310 0.73 11.32 9.28
N VAL A 311 -0.56 11.36 9.65
CA VAL A 311 -1.29 10.14 10.02
C VAL A 311 -1.47 9.23 8.81
N ILE A 312 -1.66 9.78 7.60
CA ILE A 312 -1.68 9.01 6.36
C ILE A 312 -0.31 8.37 6.10
N VAL A 313 0.78 9.12 6.24
CA VAL A 313 2.16 8.62 6.09
C VAL A 313 2.43 7.45 7.05
N HIS A 314 2.15 7.64 8.33
CA HIS A 314 2.33 6.62 9.37
C HIS A 314 1.46 5.40 9.08
N SER A 315 0.18 5.58 8.77
CA SER A 315 -0.71 4.46 8.44
C SER A 315 -0.21 3.69 7.20
N GLY A 316 0.26 4.41 6.17
CA GLY A 316 0.80 3.82 4.95
C GLY A 316 2.04 2.98 5.18
N ILE A 317 3.01 3.47 5.96
CA ILE A 317 4.23 2.71 6.23
C ILE A 317 3.99 1.51 7.14
N TYR A 318 3.09 1.62 8.13
CA TYR A 318 2.70 0.46 8.93
C TYR A 318 1.93 -0.57 8.10
N CYS A 319 1.13 -0.14 7.12
CA CYS A 319 0.52 -1.04 6.14
C CYS A 319 1.59 -1.78 5.32
N ALA A 320 2.61 -1.07 4.82
CA ALA A 320 3.73 -1.66 4.09
C ALA A 320 4.39 -2.77 4.93
N GLN A 321 4.70 -2.48 6.21
CA GLN A 321 5.24 -3.47 7.15
C GLN A 321 4.35 -4.70 7.31
N ILE A 322 3.02 -4.50 7.43
CA ILE A 322 2.06 -5.59 7.56
C ILE A 322 2.03 -6.45 6.29
N GLN A 323 1.91 -5.84 5.11
CA GLN A 323 1.84 -6.56 3.83
C GLN A 323 3.10 -7.40 3.59
N LEU A 324 4.27 -6.82 3.88
CA LEU A 324 5.54 -7.49 3.72
C LEU A 324 5.66 -8.73 4.65
N HIS A 325 5.27 -8.59 5.92
CA HIS A 325 5.48 -9.63 6.93
C HIS A 325 4.29 -10.55 7.21
N SER A 326 3.06 -10.25 6.76
CA SER A 326 1.86 -10.99 7.15
C SER A 326 1.96 -12.46 6.73
N ALA A 327 2.39 -12.62 5.49
CA ALA A 327 2.86 -13.83 4.84
C ALA A 327 3.78 -14.72 5.69
N LEU A 328 4.88 -14.15 6.13
CA LEU A 328 5.94 -14.84 6.87
C LEU A 328 5.47 -15.14 8.30
N ALA A 329 4.72 -14.22 8.91
CA ALA A 329 4.10 -14.40 10.21
C ALA A 329 3.17 -15.63 10.23
N GLU A 330 2.41 -15.87 9.16
CA GLU A 330 1.59 -17.09 9.08
C GLU A 330 2.43 -18.37 9.01
N CYS A 331 3.54 -18.36 8.26
CA CYS A 331 4.47 -19.49 8.20
C CYS A 331 5.10 -19.77 9.57
N GLU A 332 5.60 -18.73 10.26
CA GLU A 332 6.15 -18.83 11.62
C GLU A 332 5.15 -19.48 12.59
N ILE A 333 3.87 -19.10 12.48
CA ILE A 333 2.82 -19.60 13.36
C ILE A 333 2.44 -21.05 13.03
N ARG A 334 2.37 -21.41 11.74
CA ARG A 334 2.14 -22.81 11.32
C ARG A 334 3.27 -23.72 11.76
N GLN A 335 4.52 -23.26 11.64
CA GLN A 335 5.69 -24.02 12.07
C GLN A 335 5.66 -24.27 13.58
N ALA A 336 5.41 -23.23 14.38
CA ALA A 336 5.30 -23.40 15.84
C ALA A 336 4.14 -24.32 16.27
N ALA A 337 3.05 -24.37 15.48
CA ALA A 337 1.96 -25.31 15.70
C ALA A 337 2.38 -26.77 15.44
N GLN A 338 3.19 -27.01 14.40
CA GLN A 338 3.75 -28.33 14.09
C GLN A 338 4.73 -28.81 15.17
N ASP A 339 5.51 -27.88 15.73
CA ASP A 339 6.48 -28.18 16.80
C ASP A 339 5.83 -28.36 18.19
N GLY A 340 4.51 -28.25 18.30
CA GLY A 340 3.78 -28.42 19.56
C GLY A 340 4.00 -27.28 20.57
N GLN A 341 4.60 -26.16 20.17
CA GLN A 341 4.92 -25.02 21.04
C GLN A 341 3.80 -23.97 21.12
N LEU A 342 2.59 -24.33 20.73
CA LEU A 342 1.48 -23.39 20.48
C LEU A 342 1.08 -22.55 21.72
N ASN A 343 1.21 -23.11 22.92
CA ASN A 343 0.70 -22.45 24.13
C ASN A 343 1.53 -21.22 24.53
N ASP A 344 2.86 -21.27 24.36
CA ASP A 344 3.75 -20.17 24.75
C ASP A 344 4.17 -19.30 23.55
N PHE A 345 4.21 -19.87 22.34
CA PHE A 345 4.62 -19.13 21.15
C PHE A 345 3.58 -18.09 20.74
N LEU A 346 3.99 -16.82 20.66
CA LEU A 346 3.15 -15.73 20.14
C LEU A 346 3.28 -15.59 18.62
N GLY A 347 4.38 -16.04 18.05
CA GLY A 347 4.80 -15.76 16.68
C GLY A 347 6.30 -15.46 16.64
N GLY A 348 6.89 -15.45 15.45
CA GLY A 348 8.28 -15.08 15.24
C GLY A 348 8.46 -13.57 15.06
N VAL A 349 9.59 -13.19 14.45
CA VAL A 349 9.97 -11.80 14.23
C VAL A 349 8.94 -11.10 13.32
N SER A 350 8.49 -11.77 12.26
CA SER A 350 7.52 -11.20 11.32
C SER A 350 6.17 -10.96 11.99
N TYR A 351 5.73 -11.90 12.82
CA TYR A 351 4.49 -11.72 13.60
C TYR A 351 4.57 -10.54 14.57
N MET A 352 5.69 -10.37 15.28
CA MET A 352 5.89 -9.23 16.18
C MET A 352 5.84 -7.92 15.39
N ARG A 353 6.52 -7.85 14.23
CA ARG A 353 6.49 -6.68 13.35
C ARG A 353 5.08 -6.33 12.88
N CYS A 354 4.27 -7.30 12.42
CA CYS A 354 2.87 -7.05 12.07
C CYS A 354 2.06 -6.54 13.27
N THR A 355 2.25 -7.15 14.44
CA THR A 355 1.48 -6.78 15.65
C THR A 355 1.78 -5.36 16.08
N GLU A 356 3.05 -4.98 16.07
CA GLU A 356 3.48 -3.63 16.41
C GLU A 356 3.01 -2.60 15.39
N ALA A 357 3.08 -2.93 14.09
CA ALA A 357 2.53 -2.09 13.04
C ALA A 357 1.02 -1.88 13.16
N CYS A 358 0.24 -2.91 13.49
CA CYS A 358 -1.20 -2.78 13.76
C CYS A 358 -1.47 -1.83 14.94
N ARG A 359 -0.72 -1.99 16.05
CA ARG A 359 -0.84 -1.14 17.23
C ARG A 359 -0.53 0.32 16.90
N ALA A 360 0.58 0.57 16.20
CA ALA A 360 1.02 1.90 15.85
C ALA A 360 0.07 2.58 14.85
N ALA A 361 -0.46 1.84 13.86
CA ALA A 361 -1.49 2.35 12.95
C ALA A 361 -2.79 2.72 13.67
N ALA A 362 -3.24 1.91 14.64
CA ALA A 362 -4.41 2.23 15.46
C ALA A 362 -4.19 3.49 16.32
N LEU A 363 -2.99 3.67 16.88
CA LEU A 363 -2.63 4.89 17.61
C LEU A 363 -2.61 6.12 16.69
N ALA A 364 -2.04 6.02 15.49
CA ALA A 364 -2.08 7.09 14.51
C ALA A 364 -3.52 7.44 14.11
N ALA A 365 -4.37 6.44 13.88
CA ALA A 365 -5.78 6.64 13.56
C ALA A 365 -6.56 7.30 14.72
N ALA A 366 -6.24 6.99 15.97
CA ALA A 366 -6.87 7.62 17.13
C ALA A 366 -6.66 9.14 17.17
N LEU A 367 -5.50 9.63 16.69
CA LEU A 367 -5.19 11.06 16.66
C LEU A 367 -6.11 11.85 15.71
N VAL A 368 -6.70 11.20 14.72
CA VAL A 368 -7.57 11.83 13.72
C VAL A 368 -9.05 11.52 13.94
N LEU A 369 -9.38 10.82 15.02
CA LEU A 369 -10.73 10.38 15.32
C LEU A 369 -11.73 11.53 15.47
N HIS A 370 -11.25 12.75 15.76
CA HIS A 370 -12.06 13.96 15.91
C HIS A 370 -11.84 14.99 14.80
N MET A 371 -10.97 14.71 13.83
CA MET A 371 -10.66 15.63 12.74
C MET A 371 -11.70 15.55 11.62
N ASP A 372 -11.77 16.57 10.77
CA ASP A 372 -12.54 16.49 9.54
C ASP A 372 -11.88 15.50 8.57
N MET A 373 -12.64 14.46 8.21
CA MET A 373 -12.15 13.41 7.33
C MET A 373 -12.03 13.88 5.88
N SER A 374 -12.58 15.04 5.50
CA SER A 374 -12.42 15.60 4.14
C SER A 374 -10.98 15.94 3.76
N ASN A 375 -10.08 16.02 4.73
CA ASN A 375 -8.64 16.23 4.52
C ASN A 375 -7.87 14.91 4.36
N MET A 376 -8.52 13.76 4.55
CA MET A 376 -7.88 12.47 4.44
C MET A 376 -7.81 12.02 2.99
N LEU A 377 -6.62 11.64 2.52
CA LEU A 377 -6.47 11.05 1.20
C LEU A 377 -7.09 9.66 1.17
N LEU A 378 -7.70 9.31 0.04
CA LEU A 378 -8.34 8.01 -0.19
C LEU A 378 -7.40 6.82 0.13
N PHE A 379 -6.11 7.04 -0.07
CA PHE A 379 -5.01 6.14 0.27
C PHE A 379 -5.09 5.54 1.69
N ILE A 380 -5.60 6.28 2.68
CA ILE A 380 -5.68 5.79 4.07
C ILE A 380 -6.59 4.58 4.24
N GLY A 381 -7.60 4.43 3.37
CA GLY A 381 -8.52 3.29 3.42
C GLY A 381 -7.81 1.96 3.15
N ILE A 382 -6.85 1.93 2.21
CA ILE A 382 -6.06 0.72 1.92
C ILE A 382 -5.33 0.28 3.19
N ALA A 383 -4.62 1.22 3.82
CA ALA A 383 -3.87 0.96 5.03
C ALA A 383 -4.74 0.41 6.15
N TRP A 384 -5.90 1.03 6.38
CA TRP A 384 -6.82 0.62 7.43
C TRP A 384 -7.51 -0.72 7.14
N VAL A 385 -7.77 -1.06 5.87
CA VAL A 385 -8.26 -2.39 5.50
C VAL A 385 -7.21 -3.46 5.81
N SER A 386 -5.95 -3.27 5.42
CA SER A 386 -4.87 -4.23 5.70
C SER A 386 -4.64 -4.41 7.20
N VAL A 387 -4.68 -3.32 7.99
CA VAL A 387 -4.60 -3.39 9.45
C VAL A 387 -5.79 -4.17 10.03
N SER A 388 -7.01 -3.89 9.55
CA SER A 388 -8.23 -4.54 10.04
C SER A 388 -8.24 -6.04 9.73
N ASP A 389 -7.88 -6.44 8.51
CA ASP A 389 -7.78 -7.86 8.12
C ASP A 389 -6.82 -8.61 9.05
N LYS A 390 -5.66 -8.01 9.35
CA LYS A 390 -4.69 -8.63 10.27
C LYS A 390 -5.23 -8.77 11.69
N LEU A 391 -5.89 -7.73 12.21
CA LEU A 391 -6.49 -7.75 13.55
C LEU A 391 -7.62 -8.79 13.64
N ILE A 392 -8.50 -8.84 12.63
CA ILE A 392 -9.63 -9.78 12.56
C ILE A 392 -9.15 -11.24 12.59
N LYS A 393 -8.08 -11.57 11.86
CA LYS A 393 -7.50 -12.93 11.86
C LYS A 393 -6.86 -13.30 13.19
N ASP A 394 -6.29 -12.32 13.90
CA ASP A 394 -5.48 -12.59 15.08
C ASP A 394 -6.26 -12.65 16.41
N ILE A 395 -7.30 -11.82 16.57
CA ILE A 395 -8.17 -11.82 17.76
C ILE A 395 -8.68 -13.24 18.13
N PRO A 396 -9.31 -14.02 17.22
CA PRO A 396 -9.79 -15.35 17.55
C PRO A 396 -8.66 -16.35 17.82
N ARG A 397 -7.48 -16.16 17.19
CA ARG A 397 -6.29 -16.97 17.49
C ARG A 397 -5.82 -16.74 18.93
N LEU A 398 -5.65 -15.48 19.34
CA LEU A 398 -5.22 -15.15 20.70
C LEU A 398 -6.19 -15.69 21.75
N ARG A 399 -7.51 -15.63 21.46
CA ARG A 399 -8.53 -16.22 22.34
C ARG A 399 -8.38 -17.73 22.49
N ARG A 400 -8.20 -18.47 21.39
CA ARG A 400 -7.98 -19.92 21.41
C ARG A 400 -6.71 -20.31 22.17
N ALA A 401 -5.67 -19.49 22.11
CA ALA A 401 -4.44 -19.67 22.88
C ALA A 401 -4.55 -19.23 24.36
N GLY A 402 -5.74 -18.84 24.84
CA GLY A 402 -5.93 -18.35 26.22
C GLY A 402 -5.36 -16.95 26.50
N LYS A 403 -4.89 -16.24 25.46
CA LYS A 403 -4.27 -14.92 25.54
C LYS A 403 -5.30 -13.80 25.51
N ILE A 404 -6.26 -13.86 26.45
CA ILE A 404 -7.47 -13.02 26.46
C ILE A 404 -7.15 -11.52 26.49
N THR A 405 -6.17 -11.08 27.30
CA THR A 405 -5.80 -9.66 27.42
C THR A 405 -5.28 -9.10 26.10
N GLN A 406 -4.42 -9.83 25.40
CA GLN A 406 -3.89 -9.41 24.10
C GLN A 406 -5.01 -9.40 23.03
N GLY A 407 -5.92 -10.37 23.08
CA GLY A 407 -7.10 -10.38 22.21
C GLY A 407 -7.96 -9.13 22.39
N ARG A 408 -8.25 -8.73 23.63
CA ARG A 408 -9.04 -7.51 23.94
C ARG A 408 -8.35 -6.23 23.49
N GLU A 409 -7.04 -6.15 23.64
CA GLU A 409 -6.26 -5.00 23.15
C GLU A 409 -6.39 -4.87 21.63
N LYS A 410 -6.28 -5.97 20.88
CA LYS A 410 -6.48 -5.96 19.42
C LYS A 410 -7.91 -5.65 19.01
N GLU A 411 -8.91 -6.03 19.79
CA GLU A 411 -10.29 -5.61 19.59
C GLU A 411 -10.47 -4.10 19.75
N HIS A 412 -9.82 -3.50 20.75
CA HIS A 412 -9.84 -2.06 20.94
C HIS A 412 -9.20 -1.34 19.75
N GLN A 413 -8.05 -1.82 19.28
CA GLN A 413 -7.38 -1.31 18.08
C GLN A 413 -8.28 -1.39 16.84
N LEU A 414 -8.95 -2.52 16.63
CA LEU A 414 -9.88 -2.71 15.52
C LEU A 414 -11.06 -1.74 15.61
N ALA A 415 -11.62 -1.52 16.80
CA ALA A 415 -12.72 -0.59 17.01
C ALA A 415 -12.35 0.86 16.68
N ILE A 416 -11.11 1.28 16.97
CA ILE A 416 -10.60 2.60 16.57
C ILE A 416 -10.59 2.72 15.05
N ILE A 417 -10.01 1.74 14.36
CA ILE A 417 -9.93 1.74 12.89
C ILE A 417 -11.33 1.73 12.26
N GLU A 418 -12.23 0.86 12.72
CA GLU A 418 -13.62 0.79 12.26
C GLU A 418 -14.34 2.14 12.41
N LYS A 419 -14.16 2.81 13.55
CA LYS A 419 -14.77 4.12 13.80
C LYS A 419 -14.21 5.20 12.89
N CYS A 420 -12.90 5.20 12.66
CA CYS A 420 -12.26 6.11 11.71
C CYS A 420 -12.77 5.86 10.28
N MET A 421 -12.83 4.60 9.83
CA MET A 421 -13.40 4.22 8.53
C MET A 421 -14.86 4.61 8.38
N GLN A 422 -15.68 4.46 9.43
CA GLN A 422 -17.07 4.91 9.42
C GLN A 422 -17.20 6.42 9.22
N ARG A 423 -16.35 7.21 9.87
CA ARG A 423 -16.32 8.67 9.65
C ARG A 423 -15.83 9.00 8.25
N SER A 424 -14.80 8.32 7.77
CA SER A 424 -14.29 8.52 6.41
C SER A 424 -15.33 8.14 5.36
N ALA A 425 -16.19 7.14 5.59
CA ALA A 425 -17.26 6.76 4.68
C ALA A 425 -18.32 7.86 4.47
N ALA A 426 -18.48 8.76 5.46
CA ALA A 426 -19.34 9.93 5.29
C ALA A 426 -18.75 10.98 4.34
N ALA A 427 -17.42 11.08 4.27
CA ALA A 427 -16.71 11.97 3.34
C ALA A 427 -16.45 11.30 1.97
N TYR A 428 -16.17 9.99 1.97
CA TYR A 428 -15.81 9.19 0.80
C TYR A 428 -16.65 7.90 0.78
N PRO A 429 -17.77 7.86 0.05
CA PRO A 429 -18.69 6.72 0.05
C PRO A 429 -18.06 5.37 -0.29
N VAL A 430 -16.97 5.35 -1.05
CA VAL A 430 -16.21 4.12 -1.38
C VAL A 430 -15.73 3.37 -0.13
N PHE A 431 -15.43 4.06 0.96
CA PHE A 431 -15.07 3.43 2.23
C PHE A 431 -16.25 2.71 2.90
N GLY A 432 -17.49 3.01 2.50
CA GLY A 432 -18.67 2.27 2.95
C GLY A 432 -18.62 0.79 2.53
N LEU A 433 -18.12 0.49 1.33
CA LEU A 433 -17.94 -0.87 0.85
C LEU A 433 -16.87 -1.61 1.66
N GLN A 434 -15.73 -0.96 1.90
CA GLN A 434 -14.62 -1.53 2.67
C GLN A 434 -15.01 -1.77 4.14
N LEU A 435 -15.74 -0.83 4.75
CA LEU A 435 -16.25 -0.99 6.11
C LEU A 435 -17.23 -2.17 6.19
N LYS A 436 -18.10 -2.34 5.19
CA LYS A 436 -18.99 -3.51 5.11
C LYS A 436 -18.19 -4.81 5.02
N GLN A 437 -17.14 -4.85 4.21
CA GLN A 437 -16.26 -6.02 4.10
C GLN A 437 -15.58 -6.37 5.43
N ILE A 438 -15.04 -5.38 6.14
CA ILE A 438 -14.42 -5.59 7.47
C ILE A 438 -15.42 -6.18 8.46
N ARG A 439 -16.65 -5.65 8.50
CA ARG A 439 -17.72 -6.15 9.37
C ARG A 439 -18.10 -7.60 9.04
N LEU A 440 -18.22 -7.93 7.75
CA LEU A 440 -18.50 -9.30 7.31
C LEU A 440 -17.38 -10.28 7.70
N LEU A 441 -16.11 -9.90 7.50
CA LEU A 441 -14.97 -10.74 7.90
C LEU A 441 -14.95 -10.98 9.42
N LYS A 442 -15.28 -9.96 10.21
CA LYS A 442 -15.41 -10.06 11.66
C LYS A 442 -16.54 -11.01 12.08
N GLU A 443 -17.71 -10.89 11.45
CA GLU A 443 -18.85 -11.78 11.69
C GLU A 443 -18.52 -13.24 11.35
N GLN A 444 -17.87 -13.48 10.21
CA GLN A 444 -17.42 -14.80 9.80
C GLN A 444 -16.46 -15.43 10.82
N GLN A 445 -15.47 -14.67 11.29
CA GLN A 445 -14.52 -15.15 12.31
C GLN A 445 -15.20 -15.46 13.65
N ILE A 446 -16.18 -14.65 14.06
CA ILE A 446 -16.99 -14.94 15.24
C ILE A 446 -17.72 -16.28 15.05
N PHE A 447 -18.36 -16.50 13.90
CA PHE A 447 -19.07 -17.74 13.61
C PHE A 447 -18.14 -18.98 13.63
N GLU A 448 -16.97 -18.90 12.99
CA GLU A 448 -15.97 -19.97 12.99
C GLU A 448 -15.46 -20.29 14.40
N SER A 449 -15.27 -19.28 15.25
CA SER A 449 -14.82 -19.47 16.63
C SER A 449 -15.84 -20.19 17.52
N HIS A 450 -17.14 -20.04 17.26
CA HIS A 450 -18.20 -20.74 18.00
C HIS A 450 -18.31 -22.21 17.59
N GLN A 451 -18.07 -22.54 16.32
CA GLN A 451 -18.11 -23.93 15.85
C GLN A 451 -16.95 -24.79 16.36
N ALA A 452 -15.80 -24.17 16.68
CA ALA A 452 -14.61 -24.87 17.13
C ALA A 452 -14.64 -25.32 18.60
N LEU A 453 -15.66 -24.94 19.38
CA LEU A 453 -15.80 -25.38 20.78
C LEU A 453 -16.22 -26.86 20.82
N PRO A 454 -15.44 -27.76 21.46
CA PRO A 454 -15.80 -29.17 21.56
C PRO A 454 -17.14 -29.30 22.28
N ARG A 455 -18.08 -30.06 21.68
CA ARG A 455 -19.35 -30.42 22.32
C ARG A 455 -19.00 -31.27 23.54
N VAL A 456 -19.06 -30.68 24.73
CA VAL A 456 -18.94 -31.40 25.99
C VAL A 456 -20.16 -32.30 26.11
N GLY A 457 -19.96 -33.60 25.92
CA GLY A 457 -20.96 -34.66 26.06
C GLY A 457 -20.80 -35.43 27.35
#